data_AF-E6MYB5-F1
#
_entry.id   AF-E6MYB5-F1
#
_cell.length_a   1.000
_cell.length_b   1.000
_cell.length_c   1.000
_cell.angle_alpha   90.00
_cell.angle_beta   90.00
_cell.angle_gamma   90.00
#
_symmetry.space_group_name_H-M   'P 1'
#
loop_
_entity.id
_entity.type
_entity.pdbx_description
1 polymer ?
#
loop_
_entity_poly.entity_id
_entity_poly.type
_entity_poly.pdbx_seq_one_letter_code
_entity_poly.pdbx_strand_id
1 'polypeptide(L)'
;MDVFPELNIHCFYDDKNQLEAIEIFEPNKFFLEDISFNWLGKINDEIISYLYKSGINDFEIDDLGIRLLNIPVSTIINSIGKVECCYLDFSNRDTKFYVKQV
;
A
#
# COMPACT_ATOMS: atom_id res chain seq x y z
N MET A 1 -14.79 -3.87 10.20
CA MET A 1 -14.28 -3.10 9.05
C MET A 1 -14.87 -1.73 9.13
N ASP A 2 -14.02 -0.72 9.25
CA ASP A 2 -14.44 0.68 9.19
C ASP A 2 -14.14 1.23 7.81
N VAL A 3 -15.07 2.01 7.27
CA VAL A 3 -14.96 2.63 5.95
C VAL A 3 -15.07 4.13 6.14
N PHE A 4 -14.11 4.87 5.59
CA PHE A 4 -14.11 6.33 5.58
C PHE A 4 -14.22 6.81 4.12
N PRO A 5 -15.44 6.90 3.56
CA PRO A 5 -15.62 7.17 2.13
C PRO A 5 -15.06 8.52 1.70
N GLU A 6 -15.20 9.54 2.54
CA GLU A 6 -14.63 10.88 2.32
C GLU A 6 -13.11 10.86 2.27
N LEU A 7 -12.51 9.84 2.91
CA LEU A 7 -11.07 9.65 2.99
C LEU A 7 -10.55 8.61 2.01
N ASN A 8 -11.41 7.91 1.26
CA ASN A 8 -11.02 6.81 0.38
C ASN A 8 -10.12 5.78 1.10
N ILE A 9 -10.47 5.45 2.34
CA ILE A 9 -9.74 4.53 3.23
C ILE A 9 -10.67 3.44 3.77
N HIS A 10 -10.21 2.19 3.74
CA HIS A 10 -10.81 1.07 4.45
C HIS A 10 -9.85 0.53 5.51
N CYS A 11 -10.35 0.30 6.72
CA CYS A 11 -9.60 -0.26 7.83
C CYS A 11 -10.09 -1.67 8.17
N PHE A 12 -9.15 -2.61 8.25
CA PHE A 12 -9.36 -4.00 8.61
C PHE A 12 -8.79 -4.26 10.00
N TYR A 13 -9.55 -4.97 10.82
CA TYR A 13 -9.20 -5.24 12.22
C TYR A 13 -9.25 -6.74 12.49
N ASP A 14 -8.39 -7.22 13.38
CA ASP A 14 -8.35 -8.61 13.83
C ASP A 14 -9.51 -8.95 14.78
N ASP A 15 -9.61 -10.23 15.18
CA ASP A 15 -10.63 -10.72 16.14
C ASP A 15 -10.56 -10.07 17.52
N LYS A 16 -9.46 -9.36 17.84
CA LYS A 16 -9.25 -8.60 19.08
C LYS A 16 -9.50 -7.11 18.88
N ASN A 17 -10.04 -6.70 17.74
CA ASN A 17 -10.31 -5.33 17.36
C ASN A 17 -9.04 -4.45 17.26
N GLN A 18 -7.89 -5.05 16.92
CA GLN A 18 -6.64 -4.35 16.63
C GLN A 18 -6.54 -4.10 15.12
N LEU A 19 -6.10 -2.90 14.72
CA LEU A 19 -5.93 -2.56 13.31
C LEU A 19 -4.87 -3.46 12.68
N GLU A 20 -5.26 -4.22 11.67
CA GLU A 20 -4.42 -5.18 10.95
C GLU A 20 -4.01 -4.63 9.59
N ALA A 21 -4.87 -3.88 8.91
CA ALA A 21 -4.53 -3.31 7.62
C ALA A 21 -5.32 -2.06 7.26
N ILE A 22 -4.73 -1.27 6.35
CA ILE A 22 -5.37 -0.11 5.75
C ILE A 22 -5.27 -0.22 4.22
N GLU A 23 -6.40 -0.14 3.54
CA GLU A 23 -6.48 0.03 2.10
C GLU A 23 -6.74 1.50 1.76
N ILE A 24 -5.94 2.07 0.84
CA ILE A 24 -5.98 3.49 0.48
C ILE A 24 -6.10 3.63 -1.04
N PHE A 25 -7.23 4.14 -1.52
CA PHE A 25 -7.52 4.29 -2.96
C PHE A 25 -6.95 5.58 -3.56
N GLU A 26 -6.66 6.58 -2.73
CA GLU A 26 -6.03 7.85 -3.16
C GLU A 26 -4.90 8.28 -2.21
N PRO A 27 -3.79 7.52 -2.15
CA PRO A 27 -2.72 7.74 -1.16
C PRO A 27 -2.12 9.15 -1.18
N ASN A 28 -2.16 9.83 -2.33
CA ASN A 28 -1.64 11.20 -2.48
C ASN A 28 -2.43 12.26 -1.72
N LYS A 29 -3.72 12.02 -1.41
CA LYS A 29 -4.56 12.99 -0.70
C LYS A 29 -4.37 12.93 0.82
N PHE A 30 -3.79 11.84 1.35
CA PHE A 30 -3.91 11.47 2.77
C PHE A 30 -2.56 11.24 3.47
N PHE A 31 -1.59 12.15 3.30
CA PHE A 31 -0.37 12.19 4.14
C PHE A 31 0.74 11.18 3.83
N LEU A 32 1.19 11.11 2.57
CA LEU A 32 2.32 10.26 2.23
C LEU A 32 3.33 10.96 1.30
N GLU A 33 3.64 12.24 1.56
CA GLU A 33 4.66 12.99 0.78
C GLU A 33 6.04 12.31 0.76
N ASP A 34 6.37 11.53 1.80
CA ASP A 34 7.60 10.73 1.89
C ASP A 34 7.43 9.26 1.49
N ILE A 35 6.21 8.79 1.20
CA ILE A 35 6.07 7.47 0.59
C ILE A 35 6.30 7.66 -0.90
N SER A 36 7.52 7.38 -1.31
CA SER A 36 7.98 7.38 -2.69
C SER A 36 7.29 6.33 -3.58
N PHE A 37 6.17 5.78 -3.12
CA PHE A 37 5.36 4.73 -3.73
C PHE A 37 3.98 5.23 -4.18
N ASN A 38 3.90 6.46 -4.71
CA ASN A 38 2.72 6.88 -5.46
C ASN A 38 2.61 6.08 -6.76
N TRP A 39 2.06 4.87 -6.64
CA TRP A 39 1.94 3.90 -7.71
C TRP A 39 0.54 3.85 -8.31
N LEU A 40 -0.37 4.72 -7.86
CA LEU A 40 -1.73 4.75 -8.36
C LEU A 40 -1.76 4.92 -9.88
N GLY A 41 -2.51 4.05 -10.56
CA GLY A 41 -2.64 4.04 -12.01
C GLY A 41 -1.43 3.49 -12.78
N LYS A 42 -0.34 3.13 -12.08
CA LYS A 42 0.83 2.47 -12.67
C LYS A 42 0.58 0.99 -12.93
N ILE A 43 1.22 0.45 -13.95
CA ILE A 43 1.26 -1.00 -14.19
C ILE A 43 2.43 -1.62 -13.43
N ASN A 44 2.37 -2.94 -13.18
CA ASN A 44 3.42 -3.66 -12.45
C ASN A 44 4.82 -3.42 -13.02
N ASP A 45 5.00 -3.44 -14.34
CA ASP A 45 6.30 -3.23 -14.98
C ASP A 45 6.92 -1.86 -14.65
N GLU A 46 6.11 -0.79 -14.54
CA GLU A 46 6.59 0.53 -14.15
C GLU A 46 7.09 0.54 -12.71
N ILE A 47 6.35 -0.12 -11.82
CA ILE A 47 6.66 -0.21 -10.39
C ILE A 47 7.90 -1.06 -10.17
N ILE A 48 7.98 -2.23 -10.81
CA ILE A 48 9.15 -3.12 -10.77
C ILE A 48 10.40 -2.39 -11.26
N SER A 49 10.30 -1.64 -12.36
CA SER A 49 11.42 -0.82 -12.86
C SER A 49 11.85 0.23 -11.82
N TYR A 50 10.90 0.88 -11.16
CA TYR A 50 11.18 1.84 -10.09
C TYR A 50 11.84 1.19 -8.87
N LEU A 51 11.35 0.02 -8.43
CA LEU A 51 11.90 -0.72 -7.29
C LEU A 51 13.36 -1.09 -7.52
N TYR A 52 13.68 -1.69 -8.68
CA TYR A 52 15.05 -2.02 -9.04
C TYR A 52 15.96 -0.79 -9.12
N LYS A 53 15.48 0.32 -9.71
CA LYS A 53 16.24 1.59 -9.75
C LYS A 53 16.50 2.17 -8.36
N SER A 54 15.60 1.89 -7.40
CA SER A 54 15.70 2.34 -6.02
C SER A 54 16.48 1.36 -5.13
N GLY A 55 17.01 0.27 -5.69
CA GLY A 55 17.76 -0.75 -4.95
C GLY A 55 16.90 -1.69 -4.10
N ILE A 56 15.58 -1.71 -4.33
CA ILE A 56 14.64 -2.59 -3.62
C ILE A 56 14.48 -3.86 -4.44
N ASN A 57 14.96 -4.99 -3.91
CA ASN A 57 14.93 -6.29 -4.59
C ASN A 57 14.06 -7.34 -3.88
N ASP A 58 13.58 -7.04 -2.67
CA ASP A 58 12.81 -7.96 -1.84
C ASP A 58 11.31 -7.67 -1.97
N PHE A 59 10.71 -8.18 -3.05
CA PHE A 59 9.28 -8.07 -3.31
C PHE A 59 8.75 -9.32 -4.03
N GLU A 60 7.46 -9.59 -3.86
CA GLU A 60 6.72 -10.64 -4.54
C GLU A 60 5.67 -10.03 -5.47
N ILE A 61 5.31 -10.78 -6.51
CA ILE A 61 4.27 -10.42 -7.46
C ILE A 61 3.26 -11.56 -7.49
N ASP A 62 1.99 -11.24 -7.32
CA ASP A 62 0.88 -12.17 -7.44
C ASP A 62 -0.24 -11.58 -8.32
N ASP A 63 -1.38 -12.25 -8.35
CA ASP A 63 -2.56 -11.81 -9.12
C ASP A 63 -3.19 -10.52 -8.57
N LEU A 64 -2.89 -10.15 -7.33
CA LEU A 64 -3.39 -8.94 -6.69
C LEU A 64 -2.46 -7.75 -6.94
N GLY A 65 -1.16 -7.96 -7.06
CA GLY A 65 -0.22 -6.89 -7.37
C GLY A 65 1.21 -7.19 -6.92
N ILE A 66 1.83 -6.18 -6.33
CA ILE A 66 3.21 -6.23 -5.85
C ILE A 66 3.19 -6.06 -4.34
N ARG A 67 3.84 -6.98 -3.64
CA ARG A 67 4.02 -6.94 -2.19
C ARG A 67 5.50 -6.73 -1.87
N LEU A 68 5.81 -5.68 -1.12
CA LEU A 68 7.16 -5.51 -0.57
C LEU A 68 7.32 -6.43 0.66
N LEU A 69 8.42 -7.18 0.74
CA LEU A 69 8.60 -8.17 1.81
C LEU A 69 9.10 -7.56 3.12
N ASN A 70 9.91 -6.51 3.02
CA ASN A 70 10.54 -5.85 4.17
C ASN A 70 9.86 -4.53 4.56
N ILE A 71 8.85 -4.12 3.81
CA ILE A 71 8.07 -2.91 4.04
C ILE A 71 6.61 -3.32 3.87
N PRO A 72 5.68 -2.92 4.74
CA PRO A 72 4.29 -3.35 4.61
C PRO A 72 3.53 -2.47 3.66
N VAL A 73 4.00 -2.45 2.43
CA VAL A 73 3.36 -1.78 1.31
C VAL A 73 3.12 -2.84 0.28
N SER A 74 1.86 -3.01 -0.07
CA SER A 74 1.42 -3.82 -1.21
C SER A 74 0.56 -2.98 -2.14
N THR A 75 0.42 -3.41 -3.38
CA THR A 75 -0.53 -2.83 -4.34
C THR A 75 -1.67 -3.79 -4.60
N ILE A 76 -2.83 -3.23 -4.96
CA ILE A 76 -3.91 -3.95 -5.60
C ILE A 76 -4.07 -3.40 -7.01
N ILE A 77 -4.12 -4.29 -8.00
CA ILE A 77 -4.35 -3.97 -9.39
C ILE A 77 -5.79 -4.27 -9.79
N ASN A 78 -6.36 -3.39 -10.60
CA ASN A 78 -7.67 -3.61 -11.20
C ASN A 78 -7.59 -4.58 -12.39
N SER A 79 -8.76 -4.89 -12.95
CA SER A 79 -8.93 -5.80 -14.09
C SER A 79 -8.20 -5.40 -15.38
N ILE A 80 -7.72 -4.15 -15.49
CA ILE A 80 -6.92 -3.68 -16.63
C ILE A 80 -5.41 -3.61 -16.29
N GLY A 81 -4.99 -4.19 -15.16
CA GLY A 81 -3.59 -4.33 -14.76
C GLY A 81 -2.97 -3.05 -14.19
N LYS A 82 -3.78 -2.09 -13.72
CA LYS A 82 -3.29 -0.85 -13.11
C LYS A 82 -3.58 -0.84 -11.62
N VAL A 83 -2.63 -0.32 -10.83
CA VAL A 83 -2.83 -0.13 -9.40
C VAL A 83 -4.04 0.76 -9.14
N GLU A 84 -5.00 0.24 -8.39
CA GLU A 84 -6.22 0.94 -7.97
C GLU A 84 -6.19 1.36 -6.50
N CYS A 85 -5.42 0.67 -5.67
CA CYS A 85 -5.17 1.07 -4.29
C CYS A 85 -3.81 0.55 -3.79
N CYS A 86 -3.36 1.14 -2.69
CA CYS A 86 -2.22 0.65 -1.93
C CYS A 86 -2.71 0.09 -0.59
N TYR A 87 -2.05 -0.96 -0.13
CA TYR A 87 -2.37 -1.67 1.09
C TYR A 87 -1.21 -1.54 2.07
N LEU A 88 -1.52 -1.12 3.30
CA LEU A 88 -0.60 -1.12 4.43
C LEU A 88 -0.92 -2.30 5.34
N ASP A 89 0.03 -3.22 5.48
CA ASP A 89 -0.12 -4.46 6.26
C ASP A 89 0.54 -4.33 7.65
N PHE A 90 -0.26 -4.24 8.70
CA PHE A 90 0.22 -4.16 10.09
C PHE A 90 0.17 -5.51 10.81
N SER A 91 -0.15 -6.60 10.11
CA SER A 91 -0.17 -7.95 10.68
C SER A 91 1.19 -8.33 11.28
N ASN A 92 2.28 -7.80 10.71
CA ASN A 92 3.61 -7.87 11.29
C ASN A 92 3.86 -6.65 12.21
N ARG A 93 3.61 -6.85 13.51
CA ARG A 93 3.61 -5.84 14.59
C ARG A 93 4.90 -5.03 14.75
N ASP A 94 6.00 -5.43 14.11
CA ASP A 94 7.26 -4.70 14.18
C ASP A 94 7.33 -3.51 13.21
N THR A 95 6.35 -3.35 12.32
CA THR A 95 6.41 -2.25 11.36
C THR A 95 5.81 -0.97 11.91
N LYS A 96 6.66 0.04 12.07
CA LYS A 96 6.27 1.40 12.40
C LYS A 96 6.24 2.25 11.13
N PHE A 97 5.11 2.88 10.85
CA PHE A 97 5.02 3.96 9.87
C PHE A 97 4.89 5.29 10.60
N TYR A 98 5.54 6.31 10.06
CA TYR A 98 5.43 7.67 10.56
C TYR A 98 4.52 8.45 9.64
N VAL A 99 3.33 8.81 10.12
CA VAL A 99 2.46 9.77 9.43
C VAL A 99 2.95 11.16 9.83
N LYS A 100 3.45 11.92 8.85
CA LYS A 100 3.84 13.31 9.07
C LYS A 100 2.57 14.17 9.01
N GLN A 101 2.21 14.81 10.12
CA GLN A 101 1.16 15.84 10.10
C GLN A 101 1.73 17.09 9.41
N VAL A 102 1.01 17.62 8.42
CA VAL A 102 1.33 18.84 7.65
C VAL A 102 0.51 19.99 8.22
#